data_AF-A0A1G2QE22-F1
#
_entry.id   AF-A0A1G2QE22-F1
#
_cell.length_a   1.000
_cell.length_b   1.000
_cell.length_c   1.000
_cell.angle_alpha   90.00
_cell.angle_beta   90.00
_cell.angle_gamma   90.00
#
_symmetry.space_group_name_H-M   'P 1'
#
loop_
_entity.id
_entity.type
_entity.pdbx_description
1 polymer ?
#
loop_
_entity_poly.entity_id
_entity_poly.type
_entity_poly.pdbx_seq_one_letter_code
_entity_poly.pdbx_strand_id
1 'polypeptide(L)'
;MRKLKIIGQIIVILFAGAGAFFIFGWIAVNLGLTNTPGIRGNRLNVDQPAPTQYGAGSSVWHEGEEWDSLETAIKKDAELINRVAQETNVPARAIVAQLVVEQLRLFHTERAAFKEILSPLRILGNQVLFSWGVMGMKEQTAIEIEKHLQNPDSLFYPGPKYEHLLDFKTTDHNKERFDRIANEKNHYYAYLYAGLYLKEVQTQWQKAGYDITSEIGIWSTLYNIGFVHSEPKPNPAVGGAAILIGDTTWSFGGLAQEFYESDKLLAEFPR
;
A
#
# COMPACT_ATOMS: atom_id res chain seq x y z
N MET A 1 9.12 -56.18 8.17
CA MET A 1 7.91 -55.54 8.74
C MET A 1 8.14 -54.84 10.08
N ARG A 2 8.68 -55.50 11.12
CA ARG A 2 8.90 -54.88 12.46
C ARG A 2 9.80 -53.63 12.45
N LYS A 3 10.88 -53.62 11.66
CA LYS A 3 11.78 -52.45 11.51
C LYS A 3 11.09 -51.25 10.85
N LEU A 4 10.23 -51.49 9.86
CA LEU A 4 9.49 -50.42 9.16
C LEU A 4 8.44 -49.75 10.08
N LYS A 5 7.82 -50.53 10.96
CA LYS A 5 6.85 -50.02 11.96
C LYS A 5 7.54 -49.14 13.01
N ILE A 6 8.74 -49.50 13.44
CA ILE A 6 9.54 -48.69 14.39
C ILE A 6 9.96 -47.37 13.74
N ILE A 7 10.42 -47.39 12.50
CA ILE A 7 10.80 -46.16 11.76
C ILE A 7 9.59 -45.24 11.58
N GLY A 8 8.43 -45.78 11.19
CA GLY A 8 7.19 -45.00 11.07
C GLY A 8 6.76 -44.35 12.39
N GLN A 9 6.86 -45.08 13.51
CA GLN A 9 6.54 -44.52 14.84
C GLN A 9 7.50 -43.41 15.25
N ILE A 10 8.80 -43.54 14.96
CA ILE A 10 9.79 -42.49 15.24
C ILE A 10 9.45 -41.21 14.45
N ILE A 11 9.09 -41.34 13.17
CA ILE A 11 8.70 -40.19 12.34
C ILE A 11 7.45 -39.51 12.91
N VAL A 12 6.42 -40.26 13.26
CA VAL A 12 5.19 -39.70 13.84
C VAL A 12 5.47 -38.96 15.15
N ILE A 13 6.34 -39.51 16.02
CA ILE A 13 6.72 -38.87 17.28
C ILE A 13 7.50 -37.57 17.03
N LEU A 14 8.40 -37.54 16.04
CA LEU A 14 9.13 -36.33 15.69
C LEU A 14 8.20 -35.23 15.15
N PHE A 15 7.26 -35.57 14.27
CA PHE A 15 6.28 -34.61 13.77
C PHE A 15 5.32 -34.13 14.86
N ALA A 16 4.89 -35.00 15.76
CA ALA A 16 4.06 -34.62 16.91
C ALA A 16 4.82 -33.69 17.87
N GLY A 17 6.11 -33.95 18.11
CA GLY A 17 6.98 -33.10 18.93
C GLY A 17 7.18 -31.71 18.31
N ALA A 18 7.44 -31.64 17.00
CA ALA A 18 7.54 -30.37 16.29
C ALA A 18 6.21 -29.59 16.31
N GLY A 19 5.08 -30.27 16.07
CA GLY A 19 3.75 -29.66 16.14
C GLY A 19 3.43 -29.11 17.53
N ALA A 20 3.76 -29.86 18.59
CA ALA A 20 3.61 -29.40 19.96
C ALA A 20 4.50 -28.17 20.23
N PHE A 21 5.75 -28.17 19.77
CA PHE A 21 6.65 -27.02 19.90
C PHE A 21 6.07 -25.75 19.26
N PHE A 22 5.49 -25.85 18.06
CA PHE A 22 4.84 -24.70 17.41
C PHE A 22 3.58 -24.23 18.14
N ILE A 23 2.75 -25.15 18.64
CA ILE A 23 1.54 -24.80 19.42
C ILE A 23 1.93 -24.11 20.73
N PHE A 24 2.90 -24.65 21.47
CA PHE A 24 3.38 -24.02 22.70
C PHE A 24 4.07 -22.68 22.42
N GLY A 25 4.83 -22.55 21.33
CA GLY A 25 5.38 -21.27 20.89
C GLY A 25 4.30 -20.24 20.58
N TRP A 26 3.24 -20.63 19.87
CA TRP A 26 2.10 -19.77 19.58
C TRP A 26 1.34 -19.35 20.85
N ILE A 27 1.11 -20.27 21.79
CA ILE A 27 0.50 -19.98 23.10
C ILE A 27 1.38 -19.03 23.91
N ALA A 28 2.69 -19.26 23.96
CA ALA A 28 3.63 -18.42 24.71
C ALA A 28 3.69 -17.00 24.15
N VAL A 29 3.68 -16.84 22.83
CA VAL A 29 3.55 -15.53 22.16
C VAL A 29 2.19 -14.88 22.47
N ASN A 30 1.10 -15.66 22.47
CA ASN A 30 -0.24 -15.13 22.73
C ASN A 30 -0.47 -14.70 24.18
N LEU A 31 0.18 -15.36 25.13
CA LEU A 31 0.15 -15.04 26.56
C LEU A 31 1.23 -14.01 26.97
N GLY A 32 2.03 -13.50 26.02
CA GLY A 32 3.07 -12.50 26.29
C GLY A 32 4.26 -13.04 27.11
N LEU A 33 4.47 -14.36 27.11
CA LEU A 33 5.55 -15.03 27.85
C LEU A 33 6.90 -14.96 27.12
N THR A 34 6.94 -14.37 25.93
CA THR A 34 8.15 -14.21 25.10
C THR A 34 8.41 -12.74 24.81
N ASN A 35 9.65 -12.28 24.97
CA ASN A 35 10.12 -10.94 24.56
C ASN A 35 10.32 -10.80 23.04
N THR A 36 9.75 -11.71 22.25
CA THR A 36 9.74 -11.58 20.80
C THR A 36 8.68 -10.55 20.42
N PRO A 37 8.98 -9.57 19.55
CA PRO A 37 7.94 -8.73 18.96
C PRO A 37 7.00 -9.67 18.20
N GLY A 38 5.85 -9.97 18.79
CA GLY A 38 4.88 -10.85 18.13
C GLY A 38 4.47 -10.24 16.79
N ILE A 39 4.12 -11.09 15.82
CA ILE A 39 3.33 -10.72 14.63
C ILE A 39 1.87 -10.44 15.08
N ARG A 40 1.73 -9.58 16.06
CA ARG A 40 0.55 -8.82 16.38
C ARG A 40 1.10 -7.41 16.39
N GLY A 41 1.23 -6.88 15.17
CA GLY A 41 1.70 -5.52 14.95
C GLY A 41 0.98 -4.64 15.95
N ASN A 42 1.77 -3.93 16.74
CA ASN A 42 1.30 -2.87 17.61
C ASN A 42 0.16 -2.16 16.91
N ARG A 43 -1.00 -2.08 17.58
CA ARG A 43 -2.01 -1.10 17.21
C ARG A 43 -1.25 0.19 17.00
N LEU A 44 -1.19 0.64 15.73
CA LEU A 44 -0.67 1.95 15.40
C LEU A 44 -1.42 2.89 16.36
N ASN A 45 -0.68 3.61 17.19
CA ASN A 45 -1.28 4.65 18.00
C ASN A 45 -1.64 5.76 17.01
N VAL A 46 -2.83 5.65 16.39
CA VAL A 46 -3.34 6.56 15.34
C VAL A 46 -3.67 7.94 15.94
N ASP A 47 -3.66 8.06 17.27
CA ASP A 47 -4.08 9.27 17.99
C ASP A 47 -2.95 10.26 18.33
N GLN A 48 -1.71 9.99 17.90
CA GLN A 48 -0.62 10.95 18.02
C GLN A 48 -0.22 11.40 16.61
N PRO A 49 -0.11 12.72 16.32
CA PRO A 49 0.45 13.16 15.05
C PRO A 49 1.86 12.59 14.93
N ALA A 50 2.04 11.70 13.97
CA ALA A 50 3.36 11.22 13.62
C ALA A 50 4.10 12.41 13.00
N PRO A 51 5.34 12.72 13.44
CA PRO A 51 6.10 13.73 12.75
C PRO A 51 6.27 13.33 11.27
N THR A 52 6.20 14.32 10.37
CA THR A 52 6.44 14.14 8.92
C THR A 52 7.80 13.49 8.66
N GLN A 53 8.78 13.79 9.52
CA GLN A 53 10.11 13.19 9.56
C GLN A 53 10.50 12.83 11.01
N TYR A 54 11.01 11.62 11.21
CA TYR A 54 11.66 11.19 12.45
C TYR A 54 13.18 11.35 12.30
N GLY A 55 13.76 12.36 12.97
CA GLY A 55 15.20 12.59 13.06
C GLY A 55 15.73 13.75 12.19
N ALA A 56 16.92 14.26 12.53
CA ALA A 56 17.60 15.39 11.88
C ALA A 56 18.60 14.96 10.78
N GLY A 57 18.33 13.86 10.10
CA GLY A 57 19.21 13.31 9.05
C GLY A 57 19.14 14.10 7.75
N SER A 58 20.25 14.16 7.01
CA SER A 58 20.38 14.81 5.71
C SER A 58 19.83 13.98 4.54
N SER A 59 18.93 13.02 4.78
CA SER A 59 18.46 12.15 3.70
C SER A 59 17.41 12.85 2.88
N VAL A 60 17.81 13.31 1.70
CA VAL A 60 16.91 13.72 0.66
C VAL A 60 16.40 12.45 -0.01
N TRP A 61 15.16 12.06 0.24
CA TRP A 61 14.51 10.83 -0.25
C TRP A 61 14.57 10.62 -1.79
N HIS A 62 14.93 11.67 -2.53
CA HIS A 62 15.10 11.68 -3.98
C HIS A 62 16.57 11.69 -4.44
N GLU A 63 17.51 11.43 -3.54
CA GLU A 63 18.92 11.22 -3.88
C GLU A 63 19.21 9.73 -4.04
N GLY A 64 19.98 9.38 -5.08
CA GLY A 64 20.47 8.02 -5.29
C GLY A 64 19.77 7.25 -6.41
N GLU A 65 20.26 6.04 -6.61
CA GLU A 65 19.86 5.16 -7.73
C GLU A 65 18.39 4.73 -7.61
N GLU A 66 17.87 4.61 -6.39
CA GLU A 66 16.49 4.26 -6.10
C GLU A 66 15.53 5.27 -6.73
N TRP A 67 15.79 6.56 -6.53
CA TRP A 67 15.01 7.63 -7.13
C TRP A 67 15.20 7.69 -8.65
N ASP A 68 16.43 7.62 -9.15
CA ASP A 68 16.69 7.70 -10.60
C ASP A 68 15.97 6.59 -11.39
N SER A 69 15.98 5.38 -10.84
CA SER A 69 15.28 4.22 -11.40
C SER A 69 13.77 4.37 -11.28
N LEU A 70 13.27 4.84 -10.12
CA LEU A 70 11.85 5.10 -9.90
C LEU A 70 11.32 6.19 -10.82
N GLU A 71 11.99 7.33 -10.93
CA GLU A 71 11.61 8.46 -11.78
C GLU A 71 11.47 8.00 -13.23
N THR A 72 12.45 7.24 -13.74
CA THR A 72 12.39 6.69 -15.09
C THR A 72 11.21 5.73 -15.27
N ALA A 73 10.95 4.87 -14.28
CA ALA A 73 9.85 3.92 -14.33
C ALA A 73 8.48 4.62 -14.32
N ILE A 74 8.29 5.64 -13.47
CA ILE A 74 7.04 6.42 -13.40
C ILE A 74 6.79 7.15 -14.73
N LYS A 75 7.82 7.75 -15.34
CA LYS A 75 7.67 8.44 -16.64
C LYS A 75 7.17 7.51 -17.76
N LYS A 76 7.53 6.23 -17.74
CA LYS A 76 7.02 5.24 -18.71
C LYS A 76 5.50 5.03 -18.58
N ASP A 77 4.95 5.22 -17.38
CA ASP A 77 3.54 5.03 -17.08
C ASP A 77 2.73 6.34 -17.08
N ALA A 78 3.35 7.47 -17.43
CA ALA A 78 2.72 8.79 -17.31
C ALA A 78 1.40 8.93 -18.08
N GLU A 79 1.29 8.33 -19.27
CA GLU A 79 0.04 8.33 -20.04
C GLU A 79 -1.07 7.56 -19.31
N LEU A 80 -0.77 6.38 -18.77
CA LEU A 80 -1.73 5.56 -18.03
C LEU A 80 -2.20 6.26 -16.75
N ILE A 81 -1.27 6.87 -16.01
CA ILE A 81 -1.57 7.59 -14.77
C ILE A 81 -2.45 8.81 -15.06
N ASN A 82 -2.12 9.61 -16.10
CA ASN A 82 -2.92 10.77 -16.48
C ASN A 82 -4.31 10.38 -16.99
N ARG A 83 -4.44 9.25 -17.68
CA ARG A 83 -5.73 8.69 -18.06
C ARG A 83 -6.58 8.33 -16.83
N VAL A 84 -6.00 7.60 -15.87
CA VAL A 84 -6.71 7.25 -14.63
C VAL A 84 -7.11 8.48 -13.84
N ALA A 85 -6.26 9.52 -13.81
CA ALA A 85 -6.58 10.78 -13.17
C ALA A 85 -7.84 11.43 -13.75
N GLN A 86 -8.01 11.39 -15.07
CA GLN A 86 -9.21 11.88 -15.75
C GLN A 86 -10.44 11.03 -15.41
N GLU A 87 -10.33 9.70 -15.46
CA GLU A 87 -11.43 8.77 -15.20
C GLU A 87 -11.92 8.84 -13.74
N THR A 88 -10.99 8.99 -12.79
CA THR A 88 -11.30 9.03 -11.34
C THR A 88 -11.60 10.45 -10.84
N ASN A 89 -11.22 11.49 -11.60
CA ASN A 89 -11.21 12.88 -11.15
C ASN A 89 -10.37 13.08 -9.87
N VAL A 90 -9.23 12.39 -9.82
CA VAL A 90 -8.19 12.54 -8.80
C VAL A 90 -6.92 13.03 -9.49
N PRO A 91 -6.23 14.06 -8.99
CA PRO A 91 -5.02 14.57 -9.63
C PRO A 91 -3.97 13.47 -9.84
N ALA A 92 -3.36 13.42 -11.02
CA ALA A 92 -2.33 12.44 -11.36
C ALA A 92 -1.19 12.46 -10.32
N ARG A 93 -0.75 13.65 -9.91
CA ARG A 93 0.30 13.84 -8.90
C ARG A 93 -0.06 13.21 -7.55
N ALA A 94 -1.34 13.19 -7.18
CA ALA A 94 -1.79 12.56 -5.94
C ALA A 94 -1.74 11.02 -6.00
N ILE A 95 -2.01 10.45 -7.19
CA ILE A 95 -1.83 9.01 -7.44
C ILE A 95 -0.34 8.66 -7.38
N VAL A 96 0.49 9.47 -8.04
CA VAL A 96 1.96 9.28 -8.05
C VAL A 96 2.55 9.42 -6.65
N ALA A 97 2.01 10.30 -5.79
CA ALA A 97 2.45 10.40 -4.40
C ALA A 97 2.33 9.06 -3.65
N GLN A 98 1.26 8.29 -3.88
CA GLN A 98 1.13 6.96 -3.27
C GLN A 98 2.15 5.98 -3.87
N LEU A 99 2.29 6.00 -5.20
CA LEU A 99 3.22 5.15 -5.93
C LEU A 99 4.66 5.36 -5.45
N VAL A 100 5.09 6.61 -5.30
CA VAL A 100 6.46 6.95 -4.88
C VAL A 100 6.76 6.35 -3.52
N VAL A 101 5.85 6.49 -2.56
CA VAL A 101 6.06 5.97 -1.21
C VAL A 101 6.09 4.45 -1.18
N GLU A 102 5.17 3.78 -1.89
CA GLU A 102 5.14 2.32 -2.01
C GLU A 102 6.42 1.77 -2.65
N GLN A 103 6.88 2.39 -3.73
CA GLN A 103 8.03 1.92 -4.48
C GLN A 103 9.34 2.20 -3.75
N LEU A 104 9.51 3.39 -3.14
CA LEU A 104 10.69 3.66 -2.32
C LEU A 104 10.75 2.71 -1.13
N ARG A 105 9.62 2.47 -0.44
CA ARG A 105 9.57 1.46 0.63
C ARG A 105 10.04 0.11 0.13
N LEU A 106 9.52 -0.35 -1.01
CA LEU A 106 9.90 -1.62 -1.62
C LEU A 106 11.38 -1.67 -2.00
N PHE A 107 11.91 -0.61 -2.63
CA PHE A 107 13.30 -0.55 -3.09
C PHE A 107 14.30 -0.52 -1.93
N HIS A 108 13.89 -0.03 -0.76
CA HIS A 108 14.69 -0.04 0.46
C HIS A 108 14.56 -1.34 1.27
N THR A 109 13.40 -2.01 1.25
CA THR A 109 13.22 -3.30 1.95
C THR A 109 13.75 -4.48 1.14
N GLU A 110 13.52 -4.51 -0.17
CA GLU A 110 13.88 -5.60 -1.09
C GLU A 110 15.15 -5.26 -1.89
N ARG A 111 16.24 -4.92 -1.18
CA ARG A 111 17.50 -4.41 -1.77
C ARG A 111 18.08 -5.32 -2.86
N ALA A 112 18.02 -6.64 -2.67
CA ALA A 112 18.54 -7.60 -3.63
C ALA A 112 17.76 -7.55 -4.96
N ALA A 113 16.42 -7.64 -4.89
CA ALA A 113 15.57 -7.55 -6.06
C ALA A 113 15.71 -6.19 -6.76
N PHE A 114 15.83 -5.10 -5.99
CA PHE A 114 16.10 -3.78 -6.54
C PHE A 114 17.39 -3.74 -7.36
N LYS A 115 18.52 -4.21 -6.80
CA LYS A 115 19.83 -4.15 -7.47
C LYS A 115 19.94 -5.11 -8.67
N GLU A 116 19.35 -6.29 -8.58
CA GLU A 116 19.49 -7.31 -9.62
C GLU A 116 18.48 -7.16 -10.76
N ILE A 117 17.30 -6.60 -10.50
CA ILE A 117 16.17 -6.62 -11.44
C ILE A 117 15.62 -5.21 -11.69
N LEU A 118 15.16 -4.52 -10.64
CA LEU A 118 14.34 -3.31 -10.81
C LEU A 118 15.16 -2.12 -11.32
N SER A 119 16.35 -1.91 -10.75
CA SER A 119 17.22 -0.80 -11.13
C SER A 119 17.80 -0.97 -12.54
N PRO A 120 18.42 -2.12 -12.91
CA PRO A 120 18.97 -2.29 -14.25
C PRO A 120 17.93 -2.14 -15.37
N LEU A 121 16.69 -2.59 -15.12
CA LEU A 121 15.59 -2.49 -16.09
C LEU A 121 14.79 -1.18 -15.98
N ARG A 122 14.99 -0.41 -14.90
CA ARG A 122 14.24 0.80 -14.55
C ARG A 122 12.74 0.56 -14.61
N ILE A 123 12.28 -0.44 -13.86
CA ILE A 123 10.88 -0.85 -13.77
C ILE A 123 10.37 -0.73 -12.34
N LEU A 124 9.05 -0.60 -12.19
CA LEU A 124 8.38 -0.64 -10.90
C LEU A 124 8.39 -2.07 -10.35
N GLY A 125 8.50 -2.21 -9.03
CA GLY A 125 8.32 -3.48 -8.37
C GLY A 125 6.84 -3.83 -8.25
N ASN A 126 6.50 -5.05 -8.67
CA ASN A 126 5.14 -5.58 -8.65
C ASN A 126 4.95 -6.53 -7.47
N GLN A 127 4.04 -6.20 -6.55
CA GLN A 127 3.76 -7.02 -5.37
C GLN A 127 2.68 -8.09 -5.69
N VAL A 128 2.78 -9.29 -5.11
CA VAL A 128 1.84 -10.42 -5.41
C VAL A 128 1.41 -11.24 -4.19
N LEU A 129 1.90 -10.91 -2.98
CA LEU A 129 1.61 -11.68 -1.77
C LEU A 129 0.59 -10.96 -0.89
N PHE A 130 1.05 -10.19 0.09
CA PHE A 130 0.19 -9.49 1.06
C PHE A 130 -0.50 -8.24 0.48
N SER A 131 0.03 -7.76 -0.64
CA SER A 131 -0.37 -6.57 -1.37
C SER A 131 -0.04 -6.80 -2.84
N TRP A 132 -0.80 -6.15 -3.72
CA TRP A 132 -0.83 -6.45 -5.14
C TRP A 132 -0.50 -5.22 -5.98
N GLY A 133 0.15 -5.46 -7.12
CA GLY A 133 0.43 -4.42 -8.09
C GLY A 133 1.59 -3.52 -7.68
N VAL A 134 1.84 -2.51 -8.51
CA VAL A 134 2.82 -1.45 -8.25
C VAL A 134 2.36 -0.47 -7.15
N MET A 135 1.07 -0.49 -6.82
CA MET A 135 0.45 0.38 -5.80
C MET A 135 0.32 -0.28 -4.43
N GLY A 136 0.77 -1.53 -4.25
CA GLY A 136 0.71 -2.19 -2.93
C GLY A 136 -0.71 -2.42 -2.40
N MET A 137 -1.70 -2.60 -3.27
CA MET A 137 -3.12 -2.70 -2.90
C MET A 137 -3.41 -4.01 -2.16
N LYS A 138 -4.01 -3.94 -0.97
CA LYS A 138 -4.48 -5.12 -0.25
C LYS A 138 -5.76 -5.66 -0.88
N GLU A 139 -5.92 -6.98 -0.92
CA GLU A 139 -7.12 -7.65 -1.45
C GLU A 139 -8.41 -7.10 -0.83
N GLN A 140 -8.46 -7.05 0.50
CA GLN A 140 -9.63 -6.58 1.23
C GLN A 140 -9.98 -5.13 0.89
N THR A 141 -8.98 -4.27 0.70
CA THR A 141 -9.18 -2.88 0.31
C THR A 141 -9.74 -2.78 -1.12
N ALA A 142 -9.24 -3.59 -2.05
CA ALA A 142 -9.79 -3.66 -3.40
C ALA A 142 -11.28 -4.09 -3.41
N ILE A 143 -11.62 -5.08 -2.59
CA ILE A 143 -13.02 -5.52 -2.41
C ILE A 143 -13.89 -4.40 -1.81
N GLU A 144 -13.36 -3.60 -0.88
CA GLU A 144 -14.08 -2.49 -0.28
C GLU A 144 -14.36 -1.36 -1.29
N ILE A 145 -13.37 -1.03 -2.14
CA ILE A 145 -13.56 -0.08 -3.25
C ILE A 145 -14.71 -0.52 -4.14
N GLU A 146 -14.68 -1.77 -4.62
CA GLU A 146 -15.75 -2.32 -5.47
C GLU A 146 -17.13 -2.23 -4.83
N LYS A 147 -17.23 -2.50 -3.52
CA LYS A 147 -18.49 -2.40 -2.77
C LYS A 147 -18.96 -0.96 -2.64
N HIS A 148 -18.06 -0.03 -2.35
CA HIS A 148 -18.40 1.38 -2.19
C HIS A 148 -18.85 2.01 -3.50
N LEU A 149 -18.23 1.64 -4.63
CA LEU A 149 -18.67 2.08 -5.95
C LEU A 149 -20.12 1.71 -6.26
N GLN A 150 -20.59 0.58 -5.76
CA GLN A 150 -21.90 0.01 -6.09
C GLN A 150 -22.99 0.30 -5.04
N ASN A 151 -22.66 1.01 -3.97
CA ASN A 151 -23.57 1.22 -2.85
C ASN A 151 -23.87 2.72 -2.63
N PRO A 152 -24.96 3.26 -3.20
CA PRO A 152 -25.35 4.66 -3.01
C PRO A 152 -25.52 5.11 -1.56
N ASP A 153 -25.81 4.19 -0.64
CA ASP A 153 -25.97 4.47 0.79
C ASP A 153 -24.61 4.52 1.53
N SER A 154 -23.52 4.13 0.88
CA SER A 154 -22.17 4.23 1.45
C SER A 154 -21.75 5.69 1.59
N LEU A 155 -21.15 6.02 2.74
CA LEU A 155 -20.51 7.33 2.94
C LEU A 155 -19.39 7.56 1.90
N PHE A 156 -18.74 6.49 1.45
CA PHE A 156 -17.66 6.51 0.47
C PHE A 156 -18.14 6.58 -0.99
N TYR A 157 -19.44 6.38 -1.26
CA TYR A 157 -19.96 6.29 -2.63
C TYR A 157 -19.69 7.58 -3.43
N PRO A 158 -18.89 7.51 -4.52
CA PRO A 158 -18.43 8.70 -5.24
C PRO A 158 -19.42 9.19 -6.31
N GLY A 159 -20.48 8.43 -6.58
CA GLY A 159 -21.57 8.81 -7.50
C GLY A 159 -21.70 7.89 -8.73
N PRO A 160 -22.81 8.01 -9.48
CA PRO A 160 -23.17 7.05 -10.54
C PRO A 160 -22.14 6.92 -11.66
N LYS A 161 -21.41 8.00 -11.98
CA LYS A 161 -20.41 7.99 -13.07
C LYS A 161 -19.24 7.03 -12.83
N TYR A 162 -19.06 6.55 -11.60
CA TYR A 162 -17.94 5.69 -11.21
C TYR A 162 -18.32 4.21 -11.09
N GLU A 163 -19.62 3.88 -11.04
CA GLU A 163 -20.13 2.53 -10.76
C GLU A 163 -19.49 1.48 -11.68
N HIS A 164 -19.44 1.77 -12.99
CA HIS A 164 -19.02 0.81 -14.01
C HIS A 164 -17.52 0.78 -14.29
N LEU A 165 -16.69 1.50 -13.52
CA LEU A 165 -15.25 1.56 -13.78
C LEU A 165 -14.52 0.24 -13.47
N LEU A 166 -15.11 -0.62 -12.62
CA LEU A 166 -14.52 -1.89 -12.21
C LEU A 166 -15.34 -3.12 -12.61
N ASP A 167 -16.34 -2.99 -13.49
CA ASP A 167 -17.22 -4.10 -13.91
C ASP A 167 -16.41 -5.35 -14.31
N PHE A 168 -16.69 -6.47 -13.64
CA PHE A 168 -16.05 -7.75 -13.91
C PHE A 168 -16.57 -8.36 -15.21
N LYS A 169 -15.69 -9.06 -15.93
CA LYS A 169 -16.00 -9.71 -17.21
C LYS A 169 -16.11 -11.23 -17.08
N THR A 170 -15.65 -11.77 -15.96
CA THR A 170 -15.63 -13.20 -15.66
C THR A 170 -16.51 -13.50 -14.46
N THR A 171 -16.79 -14.78 -14.21
CA THR A 171 -17.51 -15.22 -13.01
C THR A 171 -16.59 -15.38 -11.79
N ASP A 172 -15.27 -15.48 -12.00
CA ASP A 172 -14.28 -15.54 -10.93
C ASP A 172 -13.70 -14.14 -10.67
N HIS A 173 -14.47 -13.33 -9.94
CA HIS A 173 -14.11 -11.95 -9.64
C HIS A 173 -12.81 -11.86 -8.83
N ASN A 174 -12.50 -12.86 -8.00
CA ASN A 174 -11.27 -12.85 -7.19
C ASN A 174 -10.04 -13.01 -8.07
N LYS A 175 -10.07 -13.98 -8.98
CA LYS A 175 -8.98 -14.16 -9.93
C LYS A 175 -8.85 -12.96 -10.86
N GLU A 176 -9.96 -12.47 -11.42
CA GLU A 176 -9.92 -11.31 -12.32
C GLU A 176 -9.41 -10.05 -11.62
N ARG A 177 -9.78 -9.81 -10.37
CA ARG A 177 -9.26 -8.70 -9.56
C ARG A 177 -7.74 -8.81 -9.38
N PHE A 178 -7.26 -9.97 -8.97
CA PHE A 178 -5.83 -10.22 -8.82
C PHE A 178 -5.09 -10.01 -10.15
N ASP A 179 -5.55 -10.65 -11.23
CA ASP A 179 -4.95 -10.56 -12.56
C ASP A 179 -4.93 -9.11 -13.08
N ARG A 180 -5.96 -8.31 -12.77
CA ARG A 180 -6.03 -6.88 -13.12
C ARG A 180 -4.98 -6.08 -12.36
N ILE A 181 -4.97 -6.18 -11.03
CA ILE A 181 -4.13 -5.34 -10.16
C ILE A 181 -2.65 -5.74 -10.24
N ALA A 182 -2.35 -7.04 -10.28
CA ALA A 182 -0.99 -7.57 -10.30
C ALA A 182 -0.39 -7.70 -11.71
N ASN A 183 -0.99 -7.08 -12.74
CA ASN A 183 -0.54 -7.21 -14.12
C ASN A 183 0.81 -6.49 -14.36
N GLU A 184 1.89 -7.24 -14.50
CA GLU A 184 3.25 -6.74 -14.72
C GLU A 184 3.45 -5.97 -16.04
N LYS A 185 2.57 -6.16 -17.02
CA LYS A 185 2.70 -5.54 -18.35
C LYS A 185 1.82 -4.30 -18.52
N ASN A 186 0.82 -4.14 -17.65
CA ASN A 186 -0.12 -3.05 -17.74
C ASN A 186 -0.66 -2.70 -16.36
N HIS A 187 -0.12 -1.64 -15.78
CA HIS A 187 -0.47 -1.19 -14.43
C HIS A 187 -1.76 -0.38 -14.35
N TYR A 188 -2.53 -0.26 -15.44
CA TYR A 188 -3.77 0.54 -15.49
C TYR A 188 -4.70 0.27 -14.30
N TYR A 189 -4.99 -0.99 -14.00
CA TYR A 189 -5.89 -1.30 -12.89
C TYR A 189 -5.25 -1.03 -11.53
N ALA A 190 -3.94 -1.24 -11.36
CA ALA A 190 -3.27 -0.85 -10.11
C ALA A 190 -3.47 0.65 -9.82
N TYR A 191 -3.28 1.50 -10.84
CA TYR A 191 -3.55 2.94 -10.73
C TYR A 191 -5.04 3.25 -10.55
N LEU A 192 -5.92 2.58 -11.28
CA LEU A 192 -7.37 2.81 -11.21
C LEU A 192 -7.91 2.51 -9.81
N TYR A 193 -7.53 1.38 -9.19
CA TYR A 193 -7.91 1.07 -7.81
C TYR A 193 -7.36 2.11 -6.83
N ALA A 194 -6.12 2.57 -7.01
CA ALA A 194 -5.56 3.61 -6.15
C ALA A 194 -6.31 4.95 -6.30
N GLY A 195 -6.60 5.38 -7.53
CA GLY A 195 -7.37 6.60 -7.79
C GLY A 195 -8.80 6.52 -7.24
N LEU A 196 -9.47 5.37 -7.37
CA LEU A 196 -10.82 5.17 -6.83
C LEU A 196 -10.82 5.18 -5.30
N TYR A 197 -9.84 4.55 -4.66
CA TYR A 197 -9.67 4.64 -3.21
C TYR A 197 -9.58 6.10 -2.74
N LEU A 198 -8.70 6.89 -3.36
CA LEU A 198 -8.54 8.30 -3.02
C LEU A 198 -9.85 9.07 -3.23
N LYS A 199 -10.54 8.81 -4.34
CA LYS A 199 -11.82 9.46 -4.64
C LYS A 199 -12.91 9.15 -3.62
N GLU A 200 -12.99 7.90 -3.18
CA GLU A 200 -13.95 7.44 -2.18
C GLU A 200 -13.70 8.07 -0.81
N VAL A 201 -12.45 8.10 -0.37
CA VAL A 201 -12.05 8.78 0.88
C VAL A 201 -12.37 10.26 0.82
N GLN A 202 -11.96 10.96 -0.24
CA GLN A 202 -12.31 12.37 -0.43
C GLN A 202 -13.83 12.60 -0.36
N THR A 203 -14.61 11.70 -0.95
CA THR A 203 -16.06 11.81 -0.97
C THR A 203 -16.65 11.70 0.44
N GLN A 204 -16.17 10.74 1.24
CA GLN A 204 -16.60 10.60 2.63
C GLN A 204 -16.31 11.86 3.44
N TRP A 205 -15.10 12.41 3.32
CA TRP A 205 -14.69 13.61 4.04
C TRP A 205 -15.47 14.85 3.62
N GLN A 206 -15.65 15.04 2.31
CA GLN A 206 -16.44 16.14 1.76
C GLN A 206 -17.90 16.08 2.24
N LYS A 207 -18.53 14.90 2.22
CA LYS A 207 -19.91 14.71 2.73
C LYS A 207 -20.03 15.01 4.23
N ALA A 208 -18.96 14.78 5.00
CA ALA A 208 -18.89 15.09 6.43
C ALA A 208 -18.57 16.56 6.73
N GLY A 209 -18.37 17.40 5.71
CA GLY A 209 -18.07 18.83 5.86
C GLY A 209 -16.61 19.16 6.15
N TYR A 210 -15.69 18.20 5.92
CA TYR A 210 -14.26 18.38 6.09
C TYR A 210 -13.58 18.30 4.72
N ASP A 211 -13.13 19.43 4.20
CA ASP A 211 -12.45 19.49 2.92
C ASP A 211 -10.96 19.21 3.10
N ILE A 212 -10.51 18.01 2.70
CA ILE A 212 -9.10 17.61 2.70
C ILE A 212 -8.49 17.71 1.30
N THR A 213 -9.12 18.37 0.33
CA THR A 213 -8.69 18.30 -1.08
C THR A 213 -7.28 18.82 -1.36
N SER A 214 -6.72 19.65 -0.48
CA SER A 214 -5.34 20.13 -0.55
C SER A 214 -4.37 19.41 0.40
N GLU A 215 -4.84 18.39 1.13
CA GLU A 215 -4.09 17.75 2.22
C GLU A 215 -3.58 16.35 1.82
N ILE A 216 -2.65 16.31 0.86
CA ILE A 216 -2.15 15.04 0.29
C ILE A 216 -1.53 14.11 1.34
N GLY A 217 -0.87 14.64 2.37
CA GLY A 217 -0.35 13.85 3.48
C GLY A 217 -1.45 13.10 4.24
N ILE A 218 -2.65 13.68 4.36
CA ILE A 218 -3.82 13.00 4.96
C ILE A 218 -4.34 11.92 4.03
N TRP A 219 -4.44 12.19 2.73
CA TRP A 219 -4.87 11.18 1.75
C TRP A 219 -3.98 9.95 1.80
N SER A 220 -2.66 10.18 1.81
CA SER A 220 -1.66 9.12 1.86
C SER A 220 -1.64 8.39 3.19
N THR A 221 -1.88 9.09 4.29
CA THR A 221 -2.07 8.46 5.60
C THR A 221 -3.23 7.48 5.53
N LEU A 222 -4.39 7.93 5.05
CA LEU A 222 -5.61 7.13 4.93
C LEU A 222 -5.44 5.99 3.93
N TYR A 223 -4.74 6.19 2.81
CA TYR A 223 -4.37 5.15 1.86
C TYR A 223 -3.59 4.02 2.54
N ASN A 224 -2.60 4.37 3.36
CA ASN A 224 -1.76 3.40 4.03
C ASN A 224 -2.49 2.60 5.13
N ILE A 225 -3.38 3.25 5.88
CA ILE A 225 -4.04 2.62 7.03
C ILE A 225 -5.41 2.00 6.71
N GLY A 226 -6.07 2.40 5.61
CA GLY A 226 -7.32 1.81 5.12
C GLY A 226 -8.60 2.54 5.57
N PHE A 227 -9.73 2.21 4.93
CA PHE A 227 -11.03 2.87 5.12
C PHE A 227 -11.52 2.86 6.57
N VAL A 228 -11.24 1.80 7.32
CA VAL A 228 -11.69 1.63 8.71
C VAL A 228 -11.15 2.71 9.67
N HIS A 229 -10.10 3.42 9.26
CA HIS A 229 -9.51 4.52 10.02
C HIS A 229 -9.82 5.90 9.41
N SER A 230 -10.64 5.95 8.35
CA SER A 230 -11.09 7.20 7.74
C SER A 230 -12.22 7.80 8.57
N GLU A 231 -11.83 8.61 9.55
CA GLU A 231 -12.71 9.31 10.48
C GLU A 231 -12.63 10.82 10.24
N PRO A 232 -13.59 11.42 9.51
CA PRO A 232 -13.57 12.85 9.19
C PRO A 232 -13.60 13.72 10.45
N LYS A 233 -12.66 14.68 10.54
CA LYS A 233 -12.50 15.56 11.70
C LYS A 233 -11.82 16.90 11.33
N PRO A 234 -11.95 17.97 12.14
CA PRO A 234 -11.45 19.29 11.79
C PRO A 234 -9.92 19.41 11.67
N ASN A 235 -9.19 18.60 12.43
CA ASN A 235 -7.73 18.65 12.50
C ASN A 235 -7.18 17.22 12.31
N PRO A 236 -7.23 16.67 11.08
CA PRO A 236 -6.58 15.41 10.79
C PRO A 236 -5.07 15.53 10.95
N ALA A 237 -4.40 14.40 11.17
CA ALA A 237 -2.96 14.36 11.34
C ALA A 237 -2.31 13.47 10.27
N VAL A 238 -1.17 13.92 9.76
CA VAL A 238 -0.35 13.14 8.84
C VAL A 238 0.34 12.02 9.61
N GLY A 239 0.41 10.83 9.02
CA GLY A 239 1.04 9.65 9.61
C GLY A 239 1.08 8.44 8.70
N GLY A 240 0.76 7.27 9.25
CA GLY A 240 0.90 5.97 8.58
C GLY A 240 2.18 5.23 8.99
N ALA A 241 2.48 4.14 8.29
CA ALA A 241 3.63 3.29 8.56
C ALA A 241 4.95 4.07 8.47
N ALA A 242 5.89 3.72 9.35
CA ALA A 242 7.25 4.24 9.31
C ALA A 242 8.05 3.60 8.16
N ILE A 243 8.80 4.43 7.43
CA ILE A 243 9.61 4.03 6.28
C ILE A 243 11.01 4.56 6.48
N LEU A 244 12.00 3.67 6.58
CA LEU A 244 13.40 4.04 6.69
C LEU A 244 14.01 4.21 5.29
N ILE A 245 14.46 5.42 4.97
CA ILE A 245 15.19 5.76 3.75
C ILE A 245 16.54 6.36 4.17
N GLY A 246 17.63 5.66 3.84
CA GLY A 246 18.94 5.98 4.39
C GLY A 246 18.90 5.99 5.91
N ASP A 247 19.29 7.12 6.51
CA ASP A 247 19.28 7.33 7.96
C ASP A 247 18.04 8.08 8.47
N THR A 248 17.07 8.36 7.60
CA THR A 248 15.86 9.13 7.94
C THR A 248 14.63 8.23 7.91
N THR A 249 13.83 8.31 8.97
CA THR A 249 12.55 7.61 9.03
C THR A 249 11.43 8.58 8.71
N TRP A 250 10.61 8.25 7.72
CA TRP A 250 9.46 9.03 7.29
C TRP A 250 8.17 8.34 7.72
N SER A 251 7.09 9.10 7.92
CA SER A 251 5.75 8.51 7.85
C SER A 251 5.32 8.37 6.39
N PHE A 252 4.47 7.41 6.09
CA PHE A 252 3.94 7.22 4.73
C PHE A 252 3.32 8.52 4.18
N GLY A 253 2.45 9.15 4.96
CA GLY A 253 1.83 10.44 4.60
C GLY A 253 2.83 11.58 4.51
N GLY A 254 3.84 11.62 5.39
CA GLY A 254 4.87 12.65 5.38
C GLY A 254 5.73 12.59 4.12
N LEU A 255 6.17 11.40 3.71
CA LEU A 255 6.96 11.24 2.49
C LEU A 255 6.13 11.56 1.23
N ALA A 256 4.85 11.20 1.22
CA ALA A 256 3.96 11.56 0.12
C ALA A 256 3.75 13.07 0.00
N GLN A 257 3.57 13.77 1.14
CA GLN A 257 3.50 15.24 1.18
C GLN A 257 4.78 15.86 0.61
N GLU A 258 5.93 15.39 1.08
CA GLU A 258 7.23 15.88 0.63
C GLU A 258 7.42 15.69 -0.89
N PHE A 259 7.07 14.52 -1.44
CA PHE A 259 7.08 14.31 -2.89
C PHE A 259 6.15 15.29 -3.60
N TYR A 260 4.89 15.41 -3.14
CA TYR A 260 3.88 16.23 -3.79
C TYR A 260 4.29 17.71 -3.82
N GLU A 261 4.92 18.21 -2.76
CA GLU A 261 5.43 19.58 -2.67
C GLU A 261 6.73 19.80 -3.43
N SER A 262 7.53 18.76 -3.66
CA SER A 262 8.80 18.86 -4.39
C SER A 262 8.63 19.27 -5.86
N ASP A 263 9.74 19.63 -6.52
CA ASP A 263 9.75 19.92 -7.96
C ASP A 263 9.95 18.68 -8.83
N LYS A 264 9.97 17.48 -8.22
CA LYS A 264 10.12 16.23 -8.94
C LYS A 264 8.87 15.91 -9.77
N LEU A 265 9.11 15.46 -11.00
CA LEU A 265 8.08 15.06 -11.97
C LEU A 265 7.01 16.13 -12.27
N LEU A 266 7.29 17.43 -12.07
CA LEU A 266 6.31 18.49 -12.31
C LEU A 266 5.91 18.63 -13.78
N ALA A 267 6.80 18.27 -14.72
CA ALA A 267 6.53 18.35 -16.15
C ALA A 267 5.48 17.30 -16.56
N GLU A 268 5.53 16.12 -15.95
CA GLU A 268 4.61 15.02 -16.24
C GLU A 268 3.34 15.06 -15.37
N PHE A 269 3.46 15.51 -14.12
CA PHE A 269 2.38 15.56 -13.13
C PHE A 269 2.40 16.89 -12.36
N PRO A 270 1.72 17.93 -12.89
CA PRO A 270 1.61 19.22 -12.22
C PRO A 270 0.79 19.13 -10.92
N ARG A 271 0.92 20.15 -10.06
CA ARG A 271 0.19 20.25 -8.79
C ARG A 271 -1.30 20.45 -9.00
#